data_AF-A0A959EQ68-F1
#
_entry.id   AF-A0A959EQ68-F1
#
_cell.length_a   1.000
_cell.length_b   1.000
_cell.length_c   1.000
_cell.angle_alpha   90.00
_cell.angle_beta   90.00
_cell.angle_gamma   90.00
#
_symmetry.space_group_name_H-M   'P 1'
#
loop_
_entity.id
_entity.type
_entity.pdbx_description
1 polymer ?
#
loop_
_entity_poly.entity_id
_entity_poly.type
_entity_poly.pdbx_seq_one_letter_code
_entity_poly.pdbx_strand_id
1 'polypeptide(L)'
;GKNGYSLLMEVDQSGTVIWEKAYDFLPNQVDFIKEMFLDSQGFLVITGRDDLVTPNNHFLAKYDMATQSFVWERTWGSPSYARMDGILERPDNGNYLFYGLVDVAGGLDNYVFEVNKDTGAPLWHERFDLGGTSDHFLAHQIVGNTLYLAGAQRYAGGLDKIRASIFNLSFDGNLDWARTYFHSQNQLARTYTMDLQAEGDTLVALARGSFTGSDLTNSAAHLFKTNLAGELLWGRSYTFPSGTEVSSSTLLILPNGYLLQGNYKKNGISQIYFIRTDKAGNVLWAKEVGTPAEDSGSSCIFDGNAIYFTGWTQDFDSGSNKDILFGKIPLDESNQNPDCFLFEDLTVTMSFIQSTYDQPAALVNNNNVYNWNTANVPEETFSDPTTLIAGCECPDTEECQTTFVKTLGQAGPEEGRRLIAEPGGGFLLGGNKGDSSLLVLLDGEGHPVWERTFKVTPNAGERIVDLYIDSEQFLLGVGITDGPQFGTFTFKYDYQNGTLLWLKLADPAVYPTSLLLTILEKAPG
;
A
#
# COMPACT_ATOMS: atom_id res chain seq x y z
N GLY A 1 2.00 -6.96 1.54
CA GLY A 1 2.92 -7.92 2.18
C GLY A 1 2.84 -9.25 1.46
N LYS A 2 3.94 -10.01 1.41
CA LYS A 2 4.04 -11.33 0.76
C LYS A 2 4.60 -12.30 1.80
N ASN A 3 3.83 -13.32 2.22
CA ASN A 3 4.26 -14.34 3.19
C ASN A 3 4.81 -13.81 4.54
N GLY A 4 4.26 -12.71 5.06
CA GLY A 4 4.74 -12.06 6.30
C GLY A 4 5.69 -10.89 6.08
N TYR A 5 6.33 -10.81 4.91
CA TYR A 5 7.26 -9.74 4.55
C TYR A 5 6.53 -8.49 4.02
N SER A 6 7.14 -7.32 4.23
CA SER A 6 6.78 -6.07 3.56
C SER A 6 7.30 -6.05 2.13
N LEU A 7 6.43 -5.77 1.16
CA LEU A 7 6.82 -5.64 -0.25
C LEU A 7 6.96 -4.15 -0.58
N LEU A 8 8.14 -3.74 -1.01
CA LEU A 8 8.41 -2.44 -1.60
C LEU A 8 8.50 -2.61 -3.12
N MET A 9 7.79 -1.77 -3.87
CA MET A 9 7.65 -1.89 -5.32
C MET A 9 7.73 -0.51 -5.96
N GLU A 10 8.49 -0.39 -7.03
CA GLU A 10 8.43 0.74 -7.95
C GLU A 10 7.62 0.34 -9.18
N VAL A 11 6.62 1.16 -9.52
CA VAL A 11 5.71 0.92 -10.64
C VAL A 11 5.68 2.17 -11.49
N ASP A 12 5.74 2.01 -12.81
CA ASP A 12 5.58 3.13 -13.73
C ASP A 12 4.10 3.57 -13.85
N GLN A 13 3.86 4.67 -14.57
CA GLN A 13 2.52 5.22 -14.74
C GLN A 13 1.55 4.35 -15.57
N SER A 14 2.06 3.33 -16.25
CA SER A 14 1.27 2.33 -16.97
C SER A 14 0.84 1.16 -16.07
N GLY A 15 1.40 1.06 -14.87
CA GLY A 15 1.21 -0.08 -13.98
C GLY A 15 2.29 -1.16 -14.15
N THR A 16 3.36 -0.93 -14.91
CA THR A 16 4.45 -1.90 -15.05
C THR A 16 5.38 -1.81 -13.84
N VAL A 17 5.63 -2.95 -13.18
CA VAL A 17 6.60 -3.03 -12.08
C VAL A 17 8.02 -2.88 -12.63
N ILE A 18 8.73 -1.86 -12.18
CA ILE A 18 10.14 -1.59 -12.51
C ILE A 18 11.03 -2.49 -11.66
N TRP A 19 10.75 -2.57 -10.35
CA TRP A 19 11.38 -3.51 -9.44
C TRP A 19 10.51 -3.74 -8.20
N GLU A 20 10.75 -4.84 -7.52
CA GLU A 20 10.17 -5.14 -6.22
C GLU A 20 11.20 -5.79 -5.30
N LYS A 21 11.09 -5.53 -4.00
CA LYS A 21 11.92 -6.11 -2.95
C LYS A 21 11.06 -6.43 -1.74
N ALA A 22 11.31 -7.59 -1.13
CA ALA A 22 10.69 -7.98 0.12
C ALA A 22 11.63 -7.71 1.29
N TYR A 23 11.08 -7.18 2.37
CA TYR A 23 11.79 -6.83 3.59
C TYR A 23 11.08 -7.42 4.81
N ASP A 24 11.86 -7.95 5.74
CA ASP A 24 11.40 -8.36 7.08
C ASP A 24 11.95 -7.34 8.08
N PHE A 25 11.21 -6.25 8.28
CA PHE A 25 11.62 -5.19 9.20
C PHE A 25 11.61 -5.67 10.66
N LEU A 26 10.74 -6.61 10.99
CA LEU A 26 10.59 -7.19 12.32
C LEU A 26 10.66 -8.72 12.24
N PRO A 27 11.87 -9.30 12.46
CA PRO A 27 12.12 -10.72 12.20
C PRO A 27 11.08 -11.68 12.79
N ASN A 28 10.50 -12.52 11.93
CA ASN A 28 9.47 -13.51 12.26
C ASN A 28 8.12 -12.91 12.70
N GLN A 29 7.86 -11.64 12.41
CA GLN A 29 6.56 -11.00 12.61
C GLN A 29 5.91 -10.68 11.26
N VAL A 30 4.61 -10.37 11.29
CA VAL A 30 3.93 -9.81 10.12
C VAL A 30 4.13 -8.31 10.14
N ASP A 31 4.82 -7.78 9.14
CA ASP A 31 5.03 -6.34 9.01
C ASP A 31 3.83 -5.64 8.35
N PHE A 32 3.41 -4.54 8.97
CA PHE A 32 2.40 -3.64 8.42
C PHE A 32 3.03 -2.27 8.17
N ILE A 33 3.34 -1.99 6.91
CA ILE A 33 3.64 -0.61 6.47
C ILE A 33 2.43 0.28 6.79
N LYS A 34 2.68 1.44 7.39
CA LYS A 34 1.65 2.44 7.69
C LYS A 34 1.74 3.65 6.80
N GLU A 35 2.93 4.17 6.62
CA GLU A 35 3.13 5.35 5.79
C GLU A 35 4.52 5.30 5.15
N MET A 36 4.60 5.90 3.98
CA MET A 36 5.85 6.11 3.27
C MET A 36 5.80 7.41 2.48
N PHE A 37 6.91 8.13 2.44
CA PHE A 37 7.02 9.38 1.67
C PHE A 37 8.48 9.63 1.26
N LEU A 38 8.67 10.45 0.22
CA LEU A 38 10.00 10.93 -0.15
C LEU A 38 10.33 12.19 0.65
N ASP A 39 11.45 12.20 1.36
CA ASP A 39 11.93 13.39 2.04
C ASP A 39 12.51 14.42 1.05
N SER A 40 12.85 15.61 1.56
CA SER A 40 13.39 16.73 0.80
C SER A 40 14.72 16.44 0.11
N GLN A 41 15.40 15.36 0.50
CA GLN A 41 16.64 14.89 -0.12
C GLN A 41 16.39 13.75 -1.13
N GLY A 42 15.15 13.30 -1.29
CA GLY A 42 14.77 12.23 -2.21
C GLY A 42 14.92 10.81 -1.65
N PHE A 43 15.16 10.66 -0.35
CA PHE A 43 15.15 9.34 0.30
C PHE A 43 13.72 8.94 0.62
N LEU A 44 13.43 7.66 0.46
CA LEU A 44 12.16 7.08 0.88
C LEU A 44 12.19 6.81 2.38
N VAL A 45 11.29 7.42 3.12
CA VAL A 45 11.09 7.17 4.54
C VAL A 45 9.90 6.23 4.69
N ILE A 46 10.05 5.17 5.49
CA ILE A 46 9.06 4.10 5.64
C ILE A 46 8.84 3.85 7.12
N THR A 47 7.58 3.84 7.56
CA THR A 47 7.20 3.46 8.93
C THR A 47 6.19 2.33 8.93
N GLY A 48 6.25 1.50 9.97
CA GLY A 48 5.29 0.45 10.20
C GLY A 48 5.42 -0.18 11.57
N ARG A 49 4.78 -1.35 11.72
CA ARG A 49 4.73 -2.11 12.97
C ARG A 49 4.47 -3.59 12.73
N ASP A 50 4.66 -4.40 13.77
CA ASP A 50 4.28 -5.81 13.80
C ASP A 50 2.77 -6.00 14.05
N ASP A 51 2.41 -7.22 14.44
CA ASP A 51 1.08 -7.62 14.79
C ASP A 51 0.43 -6.70 15.84
N LEU A 52 -0.90 -6.67 15.85
CA LEU A 52 -1.66 -5.83 16.79
C LEU A 52 -1.69 -6.43 18.21
N VAL A 53 -0.66 -7.18 18.62
CA VAL A 53 -0.59 -7.89 19.90
C VAL A 53 0.37 -7.16 20.84
N THR A 54 0.00 -7.03 22.11
CA THR A 54 0.83 -6.36 23.11
C THR A 54 1.83 -7.32 23.77
N PRO A 55 3.09 -6.91 23.98
CA PRO A 55 3.74 -5.67 23.50
C PRO A 55 3.99 -5.71 21.99
N ASN A 56 3.89 -4.55 21.33
CA ASN A 56 4.09 -4.45 19.88
C ASN A 56 5.30 -3.56 19.53
N ASN A 57 5.92 -3.84 18.39
CA ASN A 57 7.10 -3.15 17.88
C ASN A 57 6.75 -2.27 16.68
N HIS A 58 7.48 -1.17 16.56
CA HIS A 58 7.40 -0.25 15.42
C HIS A 58 8.75 -0.23 14.72
N PHE A 59 8.76 0.08 13.44
CA PHE A 59 10.00 0.34 12.71
C PHE A 59 9.92 1.65 11.94
N LEU A 60 11.09 2.23 11.72
CA LEU A 60 11.32 3.31 10.80
C LEU A 60 12.57 3.02 10.00
N ALA A 61 12.50 3.25 8.69
CA ALA A 61 13.64 3.15 7.81
C ALA A 61 13.76 4.38 6.91
N LYS A 62 15.01 4.74 6.59
CA LYS A 62 15.34 5.68 5.52
C LYS A 62 16.07 4.91 4.42
N TYR A 63 15.55 4.97 3.21
CA TYR A 63 15.95 4.14 2.08
C TYR A 63 16.40 5.01 0.91
N ASP A 64 17.56 4.70 0.36
CA ASP A 64 18.09 5.34 -0.84
C ASP A 64 17.53 4.64 -2.07
N MET A 65 16.68 5.34 -2.81
CA MET A 65 16.06 4.82 -4.03
C MET A 65 17.06 4.64 -5.17
N ALA A 66 18.16 5.41 -5.20
CA ALA A 66 19.16 5.34 -6.26
C ALA A 66 20.12 4.15 -6.07
N THR A 67 20.55 3.89 -4.84
CA THR A 67 21.38 2.72 -4.53
C THR A 67 20.55 1.49 -4.14
N GLN A 68 19.26 1.68 -3.93
CA GLN A 68 18.30 0.67 -3.49
C GLN A 68 18.72 -0.04 -2.20
N SER A 69 19.17 0.73 -1.21
CA SER A 69 19.67 0.25 0.08
C SER A 69 19.24 1.15 1.23
N PHE A 70 19.13 0.61 2.45
CA PHE A 70 18.85 1.43 3.62
C PHE A 70 20.04 2.31 3.99
N VAL A 71 19.77 3.58 4.26
CA VAL A 71 20.70 4.50 4.92
C VAL A 71 20.79 4.12 6.39
N TRP A 72 19.64 3.88 7.01
CA TRP A 72 19.52 3.34 8.36
C TRP A 72 18.11 2.78 8.58
N GLU A 73 18.01 1.91 9.58
CA GLU A 73 16.76 1.28 10.04
C GLU A 73 16.74 1.28 11.56
N ARG A 74 15.54 1.48 12.13
CA ARG A 74 15.34 1.54 13.58
C ARG A 74 14.09 0.77 13.92
N THR A 75 14.17 0.03 15.01
CA THR A 75 13.03 -0.63 15.64
C THR A 75 12.83 -0.07 17.04
N TRP A 76 11.57 0.02 17.46
CA TRP A 76 11.17 0.52 18.77
C TRP A 76 10.11 -0.40 19.36
N GLY A 77 10.46 -1.07 20.45
CA GLY A 77 9.50 -1.89 21.21
C GLY A 77 8.69 -1.06 22.20
N SER A 78 7.36 -1.16 22.12
CA SER A 78 6.46 -0.54 23.10
C SER A 78 6.19 -1.51 24.24
N PRO A 79 6.38 -1.12 25.52
CA PRO A 79 6.04 -1.98 26.65
C PRO A 79 4.52 -2.11 26.89
N SER A 80 3.71 -1.27 26.24
CA SER A 80 2.23 -1.31 26.23
C SER A 80 1.71 -1.23 24.79
N TYR A 81 0.40 -1.34 24.57
CA TYR A 81 -0.14 -1.13 23.22
C TYR A 81 0.22 0.26 22.71
N ALA A 82 0.94 0.35 21.61
CA ALA A 82 1.14 1.61 20.91
C ALA A 82 0.78 1.44 19.44
N ARG A 83 0.40 2.54 18.81
CA ARG A 83 0.07 2.55 17.41
C ARG A 83 0.56 3.86 16.83
N MET A 84 1.64 3.81 16.08
CA MET A 84 2.07 4.92 15.24
C MET A 84 1.28 4.88 13.94
N ASP A 85 0.61 5.99 13.63
CA ASP A 85 -0.25 6.08 12.44
C ASP A 85 0.31 6.99 11.38
N GLY A 86 1.23 7.89 11.72
CA GLY A 86 1.92 8.63 10.69
C GLY A 86 3.25 9.26 11.08
N ILE A 87 3.88 9.77 10.04
CA ILE A 87 5.21 10.36 10.03
C ILE A 87 5.26 11.49 9.02
N LEU A 88 6.01 12.54 9.33
CA LEU A 88 6.26 13.65 8.41
C LEU A 88 7.68 14.17 8.52
N GLU A 89 8.17 14.83 7.48
CA GLU A 89 9.39 15.63 7.53
C GLU A 89 9.09 17.06 7.97
N ARG A 90 9.85 17.53 8.97
CA ARG A 90 9.83 18.90 9.43
C ARG A 90 10.41 19.84 8.36
N PRO A 91 9.71 20.89 7.95
CA PRO A 91 10.24 21.86 6.98
C PRO A 91 11.39 22.70 7.51
N ASP A 92 11.54 22.85 8.83
CA ASP A 92 12.50 23.76 9.44
C ASP A 92 13.90 23.16 9.61
N ASN A 93 14.00 21.86 9.86
CA ASN A 93 15.28 21.16 10.09
C ASN A 93 15.43 19.85 9.29
N GLY A 94 14.36 19.33 8.67
CA GLY A 94 14.32 18.07 7.92
C GLY A 94 14.27 16.80 8.78
N ASN A 95 14.21 16.91 10.11
CA ASN A 95 13.98 15.75 10.99
C ASN A 95 12.56 15.22 10.80
N TYR A 96 12.30 14.02 11.31
CA TYR A 96 10.98 13.40 11.18
C TYR A 96 10.19 13.54 12.46
N LEU A 97 8.90 13.86 12.35
CA LEU A 97 7.95 13.79 13.45
C LEU A 97 7.03 12.59 13.25
N PHE A 98 6.95 11.77 14.29
CA PHE A 98 6.06 10.63 14.39
C PHE A 98 4.89 10.98 15.27
N TYR A 99 3.73 10.44 14.95
CA TYR A 99 2.56 10.55 15.80
C TYR A 99 1.70 9.29 15.79
N GLY A 100 0.94 9.15 16.85
CA GLY A 100 0.00 8.06 17.03
C GLY A 100 -0.56 8.05 18.43
N LEU A 101 -0.72 6.86 18.98
CA LEU A 101 -1.20 6.65 20.34
C LEU A 101 -0.35 5.66 21.14
N VAL A 102 -0.46 5.74 22.46
CA VAL A 102 0.11 4.79 23.42
C VAL A 102 -0.90 4.51 24.54
N ASP A 103 -0.99 3.26 24.96
CA ASP A 103 -1.76 2.83 26.12
C ASP A 103 -0.99 3.14 27.39
N VAL A 104 -1.63 3.93 28.24
CA VAL A 104 -1.18 4.26 29.59
C VAL A 104 -2.27 3.84 30.58
N ALA A 105 -2.03 2.73 31.29
CA ALA A 105 -2.91 2.23 32.34
C ALA A 105 -4.37 2.00 31.91
N GLY A 106 -4.59 1.60 30.65
CA GLY A 106 -5.91 1.31 30.07
C GLY A 106 -6.61 2.50 29.41
N GLY A 107 -5.98 3.67 29.36
CA GLY A 107 -6.36 4.81 28.52
C GLY A 107 -5.43 4.93 27.32
N LEU A 108 -5.96 5.33 26.16
CA LEU A 108 -5.13 5.61 24.98
C LEU A 108 -4.88 7.12 24.88
N ASP A 109 -3.63 7.53 24.89
CA ASP A 109 -3.26 8.93 24.73
C ASP A 109 -2.50 9.14 23.44
N ASN A 110 -2.59 10.35 22.90
CA ASN A 110 -1.77 10.72 21.75
C ASN A 110 -0.31 10.79 22.13
N TYR A 111 0.55 10.36 21.23
CA TYR A 111 1.99 10.39 21.40
C TYR A 111 2.64 10.98 20.15
N VAL A 112 3.58 11.90 20.34
CA VAL A 112 4.37 12.53 19.27
C VAL A 112 5.84 12.43 19.64
N PHE A 113 6.71 12.14 18.68
CA PHE A 113 8.16 12.18 18.92
C PHE A 113 8.95 12.59 17.69
N GLU A 114 10.09 13.23 17.92
CA GLU A 114 11.01 13.62 16.85
C GLU A 114 12.14 12.62 16.72
N VAL A 115 12.54 12.38 15.46
CA VAL A 115 13.62 11.50 15.07
C VAL A 115 14.60 12.27 14.19
N ASN A 116 15.89 12.14 14.50
CA ASN A 116 16.96 12.72 13.71
C ASN A 116 17.04 12.07 12.32
N LYS A 117 16.98 12.87 11.24
CA LYS A 117 16.95 12.36 9.86
C LYS A 117 18.19 11.59 9.39
N ASP A 118 19.34 11.89 9.98
CA ASP A 118 20.63 11.33 9.55
C ASP A 118 20.93 10.01 10.27
N THR A 119 20.41 9.86 11.49
CA THR A 119 20.76 8.75 12.38
C THR A 119 19.57 7.91 12.80
N GLY A 120 18.33 8.32 12.55
CA GLY A 120 17.14 7.64 13.07
C GLY A 120 17.02 7.65 14.61
N ALA A 121 17.85 8.41 15.31
CA ALA A 121 17.82 8.46 16.78
C ALA A 121 16.66 9.34 17.28
N PRO A 122 15.94 8.94 18.33
CA PRO A 122 14.91 9.79 18.93
C PRO A 122 15.54 11.02 19.58
N LEU A 123 14.90 12.19 19.42
CA LEU A 123 15.37 13.47 19.96
C LEU A 123 14.53 13.91 21.16
N TRP A 124 13.21 13.89 21.04
CA TRP A 124 12.26 14.15 22.12
C TRP A 124 10.93 13.47 21.83
N HIS A 125 10.06 13.41 22.84
CA HIS A 125 8.69 12.92 22.70
C HIS A 125 7.75 13.66 23.65
N GLU A 126 6.48 13.74 23.31
CA GLU A 126 5.42 14.37 24.09
C GLU A 126 4.16 13.50 24.06
N ARG A 127 3.43 13.47 25.17
CA ARG A 127 2.14 12.77 25.28
C ARG A 127 1.03 13.78 25.52
N PHE A 128 -0.07 13.65 24.80
CA PHE A 128 -1.25 14.49 24.96
C PHE A 128 -2.43 13.66 25.46
N ASP A 129 -2.83 13.94 26.69
CA ASP A 129 -4.10 13.51 27.28
C ASP A 129 -5.09 14.68 27.16
N LEU A 130 -6.12 14.50 26.35
CA LEU A 130 -7.12 15.53 26.07
C LEU A 130 -8.30 15.45 27.06
N GLY A 131 -8.07 14.95 28.26
CA GLY A 131 -9.07 14.81 29.33
C GLY A 131 -10.05 13.65 29.08
N GLY A 132 -9.65 12.72 28.23
CA GLY A 132 -10.48 11.66 27.68
C GLY A 132 -10.21 10.28 28.25
N THR A 133 -10.74 9.26 27.59
CA THR A 133 -10.35 7.85 27.83
C THR A 133 -9.65 7.23 26.62
N SER A 134 -9.65 7.92 25.47
CA SER A 134 -8.97 7.49 24.25
C SER A 134 -8.87 8.66 23.27
N ASP A 135 -7.66 9.14 23.03
CA ASP A 135 -7.38 10.15 22.01
C ASP A 135 -6.52 9.55 20.90
N HIS A 136 -6.68 10.06 19.69
CA HIS A 136 -6.06 9.45 18.53
C HIS A 136 -5.74 10.46 17.42
N PHE A 137 -4.46 10.66 17.10
CA PHE A 137 -3.99 11.33 15.89
C PHE A 137 -3.90 10.32 14.73
N LEU A 138 -4.55 10.65 13.62
CA LEU A 138 -4.73 9.80 12.45
C LEU A 138 -4.18 10.41 11.17
N ALA A 139 -4.18 11.74 11.07
CA ALA A 139 -3.69 12.47 9.90
C ALA A 139 -2.95 13.73 10.33
N HIS A 140 -2.12 14.25 9.44
CA HIS A 140 -1.40 15.50 9.64
C HIS A 140 -1.50 16.39 8.42
N GLN A 141 -1.27 17.68 8.61
CA GLN A 141 -0.97 18.60 7.52
C GLN A 141 -0.09 19.74 8.00
N ILE A 142 0.75 20.26 7.10
CA ILE A 142 1.61 21.41 7.37
C ILE A 142 1.15 22.60 6.53
N VAL A 143 0.97 23.75 7.18
CA VAL A 143 0.73 25.02 6.50
C VAL A 143 1.70 26.06 7.03
N GLY A 144 2.65 26.47 6.20
CA GLY A 144 3.74 27.34 6.63
C GLY A 144 4.62 26.67 7.68
N ASN A 145 4.65 27.21 8.89
CA ASN A 145 5.43 26.68 10.02
C ASN A 145 4.53 26.08 11.13
N THR A 146 3.32 25.68 10.77
CA THR A 146 2.31 25.17 11.68
C THR A 146 1.96 23.73 11.32
N LEU A 147 1.98 22.85 12.33
CA LEU A 147 1.55 21.47 12.22
C LEU A 147 0.08 21.37 12.64
N TYR A 148 -0.75 20.85 11.76
CA TYR A 148 -2.10 20.45 12.08
C TYR A 148 -2.15 18.94 12.20
N LEU A 149 -2.70 18.43 13.30
CA LEU A 149 -3.01 17.01 13.46
C LEU A 149 -4.53 16.84 13.45
N ALA A 150 -5.01 15.72 12.94
CA ALA A 150 -6.41 15.40 12.88
C ALA A 150 -6.64 14.00 13.41
N GLY A 151 -7.81 13.77 13.99
CA GLY A 151 -8.18 12.46 14.45
C GLY A 151 -9.42 12.48 15.31
N ALA A 152 -9.33 11.93 16.52
CA ALA A 152 -10.44 11.88 17.44
C ALA A 152 -10.06 12.17 18.89
N GLN A 153 -11.01 12.77 19.60
CA GLN A 153 -10.99 12.93 21.05
C GLN A 153 -12.16 12.17 21.65
N ARG A 154 -11.93 11.42 22.74
CA ARG A 154 -13.00 10.70 23.46
C ARG A 154 -13.21 11.26 24.85
N TYR A 155 -14.34 11.92 25.08
CA TYR A 155 -14.74 12.32 26.43
C TYR A 155 -15.04 11.12 27.33
N ALA A 156 -15.02 11.33 28.65
CA ALA A 156 -15.38 10.32 29.63
C ALA A 156 -16.77 9.70 29.36
N GLY A 157 -16.88 8.38 29.56
CA GLY A 157 -18.09 7.60 29.30
C GLY A 157 -17.85 6.48 28.28
N GLY A 158 -18.68 6.42 27.24
CA GLY A 158 -18.70 5.35 26.24
C GLY A 158 -18.05 5.71 24.90
N LEU A 159 -18.17 4.79 23.93
CA LEU A 159 -17.72 4.99 22.54
C LEU A 159 -18.59 5.99 21.76
N ASP A 160 -19.74 6.36 22.31
CA ASP A 160 -20.68 7.40 21.85
C ASP A 160 -20.23 8.83 22.25
N LYS A 161 -19.01 8.96 22.78
CA LYS A 161 -18.40 10.22 23.22
C LYS A 161 -17.16 10.59 22.42
N ILE A 162 -17.01 10.03 21.23
CA ILE A 162 -15.87 10.26 20.35
C ILE A 162 -16.20 11.33 19.31
N ARG A 163 -15.35 12.34 19.17
CA ARG A 163 -15.52 13.45 18.22
C ARG A 163 -14.37 13.52 17.24
N ALA A 164 -14.72 13.71 15.97
CA ALA A 164 -13.79 14.18 14.96
C ALA A 164 -13.16 15.49 15.44
N SER A 165 -11.84 15.56 15.36
CA SER A 165 -11.06 16.64 15.97
C SER A 165 -9.90 17.07 15.08
N ILE A 166 -9.49 18.33 15.23
CA ILE A 166 -8.29 18.92 14.63
C ILE A 166 -7.54 19.66 15.73
N PHE A 167 -6.22 19.61 15.65
CA PHE A 167 -5.26 20.15 16.61
C PHE A 167 -4.25 20.99 15.85
N ASN A 168 -3.81 22.08 16.44
CA ASN A 168 -2.71 22.91 15.95
C ASN A 168 -1.56 22.85 16.94
N LEU A 169 -0.43 22.30 16.51
CA LEU A 169 0.78 22.17 17.30
C LEU A 169 1.94 22.89 16.60
N SER A 170 2.89 23.37 17.40
CA SER A 170 4.24 23.66 16.93
C SER A 170 5.01 22.36 16.70
N PHE A 171 6.08 22.41 15.89
CA PHE A 171 6.96 21.27 15.66
C PHE A 171 7.74 20.81 16.91
N ASP A 172 7.75 21.60 17.98
CA ASP A 172 8.38 21.24 19.25
C ASP A 172 7.36 20.65 20.25
N GLY A 173 6.17 20.25 19.77
CA GLY A 173 5.13 19.60 20.58
C GLY A 173 4.24 20.56 21.38
N ASN A 174 4.43 21.88 21.28
CA ASN A 174 3.53 22.82 21.97
C ASN A 174 2.19 22.93 21.24
N LEU A 175 1.09 22.60 21.91
CA LEU A 175 -0.28 22.70 21.40
C LEU A 175 -0.81 24.13 21.54
N ASP A 176 -1.23 24.74 20.43
CA ASP A 176 -1.84 26.07 20.37
C ASP A 176 -3.35 25.98 20.60
N TRP A 177 -4.04 25.16 19.79
CA TRP A 177 -5.47 24.92 19.97
C TRP A 177 -5.88 23.50 19.56
N ALA A 178 -7.00 23.05 20.12
CA ALA A 178 -7.64 21.78 19.80
C ALA A 178 -9.14 22.01 19.66
N ARG A 179 -9.77 21.44 18.62
CA ARG A 179 -11.20 21.61 18.33
C ARG A 179 -11.87 20.30 18.03
N THR A 180 -13.10 20.15 18.52
CA THR A 180 -13.97 19.00 18.24
C THR A 180 -15.20 19.42 17.47
N TYR A 181 -15.61 18.61 16.49
CA TYR A 181 -16.61 19.00 15.51
C TYR A 181 -17.94 18.25 15.63
N PHE A 182 -18.97 18.84 15.03
CA PHE A 182 -20.30 18.32 14.76
C PHE A 182 -21.23 18.15 15.98
N HIS A 183 -20.75 17.67 17.11
CA HIS A 183 -21.60 17.38 18.26
C HIS A 183 -20.93 17.77 19.57
N SER A 184 -21.70 18.39 20.46
CA SER A 184 -21.22 18.67 21.82
C SER A 184 -20.92 17.40 22.60
N GLN A 185 -20.06 17.50 23.62
CA GLN A 185 -19.71 16.36 24.50
C GLN A 185 -20.95 15.67 25.13
N ASN A 186 -22.05 16.41 25.30
CA ASN A 186 -23.29 15.89 25.88
C ASN A 186 -24.12 15.08 24.90
N GLN A 187 -23.96 15.29 23.59
CA GLN A 187 -24.68 14.54 22.57
C GLN A 187 -24.06 13.15 22.35
N LEU A 188 -24.78 12.27 21.66
CA LEU A 188 -24.26 10.98 21.22
C LEU A 188 -23.58 11.19 19.86
N ALA A 189 -22.34 10.75 19.71
CA ALA A 189 -21.69 10.61 18.41
C ALA A 189 -20.42 9.78 18.54
N ARG A 190 -20.07 9.10 17.47
CA ARG A 190 -18.79 8.41 17.33
C ARG A 190 -18.22 8.78 15.98
N THR A 191 -17.33 9.77 15.96
CA THR A 191 -16.76 10.31 14.73
C THR A 191 -15.25 10.46 14.82
N TYR A 192 -14.56 10.26 13.71
CA TYR A 192 -13.10 10.30 13.61
C TYR A 192 -12.73 11.09 12.36
N THR A 193 -11.84 12.07 12.47
CA THR A 193 -11.17 12.63 11.29
C THR A 193 -10.12 11.63 10.82
N MET A 194 -10.17 11.26 9.56
CA MET A 194 -9.34 10.20 8.96
C MET A 194 -8.25 10.77 8.06
N ASP A 195 -8.51 11.90 7.40
CA ASP A 195 -7.56 12.59 6.53
C ASP A 195 -7.77 14.10 6.63
N LEU A 196 -6.70 14.87 6.41
CA LEU A 196 -6.64 16.32 6.50
C LEU A 196 -5.74 16.88 5.40
N GLN A 197 -6.29 17.79 4.60
CA GLN A 197 -5.59 18.44 3.50
C GLN A 197 -5.67 19.96 3.65
N ALA A 198 -4.70 20.68 3.08
CA ALA A 198 -4.69 22.14 3.08
C ALA A 198 -5.12 22.68 1.71
N GLU A 199 -5.96 23.70 1.71
CA GLU A 199 -6.39 24.41 0.51
C GLU A 199 -6.31 25.92 0.77
N GLY A 200 -5.15 26.51 0.47
CA GLY A 200 -4.89 27.92 0.76
C GLY A 200 -4.87 28.20 2.26
N ASP A 201 -5.77 29.08 2.72
CA ASP A 201 -5.97 29.46 4.13
C ASP A 201 -7.06 28.63 4.82
N THR A 202 -7.39 27.47 4.27
CA THR A 202 -8.38 26.53 4.81
C THR A 202 -7.82 25.13 4.94
N LEU A 203 -8.44 24.35 5.82
CA LEU A 203 -8.22 22.92 5.93
C LEU A 203 -9.48 22.20 5.45
N VAL A 204 -9.31 21.13 4.70
CA VAL A 204 -10.38 20.23 4.27
C VAL A 204 -10.12 18.89 4.92
N ALA A 205 -11.11 18.38 5.63
CA ALA A 205 -10.98 17.19 6.44
C ALA A 205 -12.04 16.16 6.06
N LEU A 206 -11.61 14.91 5.97
CA LEU A 206 -12.47 13.76 5.79
C LEU A 206 -12.62 13.06 7.12
N ALA A 207 -13.85 12.86 7.55
CA ALA A 207 -14.20 12.12 8.75
C ALA A 207 -15.14 10.95 8.42
N ARG A 208 -15.23 10.01 9.35
CA ARG A 208 -16.22 8.92 9.31
C ARG A 208 -16.92 8.76 10.64
N GLY A 209 -18.10 8.13 10.62
CA GLY A 209 -18.75 7.64 11.83
C GLY A 209 -20.23 8.00 11.92
N SER A 210 -20.78 7.89 13.12
CA SER A 210 -22.21 8.06 13.42
C SER A 210 -22.47 9.28 14.30
N PHE A 211 -23.57 9.98 14.02
CA PHE A 211 -24.06 11.10 14.82
C PHE A 211 -25.14 10.72 15.85
N THR A 212 -25.48 9.43 15.97
CA THR A 212 -26.61 9.00 16.81
C THR A 212 -26.23 8.02 17.92
N GLY A 213 -24.98 7.56 17.98
CA GLY A 213 -24.56 6.58 18.99
C GLY A 213 -23.13 6.08 18.81
N SER A 214 -22.84 4.96 19.48
CA SER A 214 -21.55 4.24 19.42
C SER A 214 -21.43 3.24 18.28
N ASP A 215 -22.56 2.88 17.65
CA ASP A 215 -22.65 1.87 16.61
C ASP A 215 -22.14 2.44 15.27
N LEU A 216 -21.14 1.77 14.70
CA LEU A 216 -20.56 2.11 13.40
C LEU A 216 -21.23 1.39 12.23
N THR A 217 -22.23 0.53 12.48
CA THR A 217 -23.03 -0.11 11.41
C THR A 217 -23.71 0.94 10.53
N ASN A 218 -24.23 2.01 11.12
CA ASN A 218 -24.86 3.13 10.40
C ASN A 218 -23.92 4.34 10.24
N SER A 219 -22.62 4.09 10.10
CA SER A 219 -21.65 5.16 9.87
C SER A 219 -21.79 5.77 8.47
N ALA A 220 -21.35 7.01 8.36
CA ALA A 220 -21.32 7.79 7.13
C ALA A 220 -19.93 8.40 6.92
N ALA A 221 -19.64 8.81 5.68
CA ALA A 221 -18.50 9.65 5.37
C ALA A 221 -18.90 11.12 5.56
N HIS A 222 -18.00 11.94 6.10
CA HIS A 222 -18.24 13.35 6.37
C HIS A 222 -17.09 14.17 5.79
N LEU A 223 -17.39 15.16 4.95
CA LEU A 223 -16.39 16.12 4.45
C LEU A 223 -16.68 17.47 5.08
N PHE A 224 -15.67 18.10 5.64
CA PHE A 224 -15.83 19.41 6.25
C PHE A 224 -14.63 20.30 5.96
N LYS A 225 -14.87 21.60 5.97
CA LYS A 225 -13.83 22.62 5.76
C LYS A 225 -13.79 23.56 6.95
N THR A 226 -12.59 23.92 7.37
CA THR A 226 -12.33 24.89 8.42
C THR A 226 -11.36 25.97 7.94
N ASN A 227 -11.29 27.09 8.64
CA ASN A 227 -10.14 27.99 8.49
C ASN A 227 -8.92 27.48 9.29
N LEU A 228 -7.77 28.14 9.16
CA LEU A 228 -6.54 27.80 9.91
C LEU A 228 -6.63 28.04 11.43
N ALA A 229 -7.65 28.75 11.90
CA ALA A 229 -7.98 28.86 13.34
C ALA A 229 -8.91 27.73 13.80
N GLY A 230 -9.29 26.83 12.88
CA GLY A 230 -10.13 25.65 13.08
C GLY A 230 -11.63 25.91 13.09
N GLU A 231 -12.09 27.12 12.77
CA GLU A 231 -13.52 27.43 12.71
C GLU A 231 -14.19 26.71 11.54
N LEU A 232 -15.28 25.99 11.81
CA LEU A 232 -16.04 25.27 10.80
C LEU A 232 -16.70 26.23 9.79
N LEU A 233 -16.31 26.11 8.52
CA LEU A 233 -16.87 26.89 7.41
C LEU A 233 -18.07 26.18 6.78
N TRP A 234 -17.98 24.87 6.57
CA TRP A 234 -19.10 24.04 6.11
C TRP A 234 -18.83 22.55 6.36
N GLY A 235 -19.90 21.74 6.39
CA GLY A 235 -19.82 20.28 6.45
C GLY A 235 -20.87 19.58 5.58
N ARG A 236 -20.53 18.39 5.10
CA ARG A 236 -21.36 17.48 4.29
C ARG A 236 -21.26 16.07 4.86
N SER A 237 -22.38 15.37 4.88
CA SER A 237 -22.47 13.95 5.25
C SER A 237 -22.97 13.15 4.06
N TYR A 238 -22.33 12.02 3.81
CA TYR A 238 -22.61 11.12 2.69
C TYR A 238 -22.98 9.74 3.24
N THR A 239 -24.23 9.34 3.02
CA THR A 239 -24.77 8.03 3.43
C THR A 239 -24.95 7.12 2.21
N PHE A 240 -24.86 5.82 2.43
CA PHE A 240 -24.82 4.79 1.38
C PHE A 240 -26.06 3.91 1.49
N PRO A 241 -27.15 4.18 0.76
CA PRO A 241 -28.42 3.45 0.95
C PRO A 241 -28.32 1.94 0.67
N SER A 242 -27.34 1.52 -0.13
CA SER A 242 -27.08 0.12 -0.49
C SER A 242 -26.18 -0.63 0.51
N GLY A 243 -25.69 0.03 1.58
CA GLY A 243 -24.73 -0.60 2.47
C GLY A 243 -24.57 0.07 3.84
N THR A 244 -23.61 -0.44 4.60
CA THR A 244 -23.36 -0.10 6.01
C THR A 244 -21.86 0.06 6.28
N GLU A 245 -21.48 0.35 7.52
CA GLU A 245 -20.08 0.31 7.99
C GLU A 245 -19.11 1.12 7.10
N VAL A 246 -19.47 2.38 6.83
CA VAL A 246 -18.65 3.29 6.03
C VAL A 246 -17.34 3.65 6.75
N SER A 247 -16.25 3.33 6.07
CA SER A 247 -14.88 3.55 6.51
C SER A 247 -14.12 4.38 5.50
N SER A 248 -14.22 5.71 5.60
CA SER A 248 -13.39 6.65 4.83
C SER A 248 -11.92 6.57 5.24
N SER A 249 -11.01 6.68 4.27
CA SER A 249 -9.56 6.64 4.49
C SER A 249 -8.80 7.80 3.85
N THR A 250 -9.09 8.16 2.60
CA THR A 250 -8.27 9.10 1.82
C THR A 250 -9.08 10.26 1.26
N LEU A 251 -8.51 11.46 1.29
CA LEU A 251 -9.02 12.71 0.75
C LEU A 251 -7.99 13.32 -0.20
N LEU A 252 -8.38 13.54 -1.46
CA LEU A 252 -7.56 14.27 -2.42
C LEU A 252 -8.18 15.62 -2.77
N ILE A 253 -7.33 16.66 -2.80
CA ILE A 253 -7.66 17.96 -3.38
C ILE A 253 -7.45 17.87 -4.90
N LEU A 254 -8.52 18.11 -5.66
CA LEU A 254 -8.48 18.14 -7.12
C LEU A 254 -8.74 19.57 -7.64
N PRO A 255 -8.34 19.93 -8.87
CA PRO A 255 -8.57 21.28 -9.40
C PRO A 255 -10.04 21.73 -9.29
N ASN A 256 -10.97 20.82 -9.58
CA ASN A 256 -12.41 21.09 -9.61
C ASN A 256 -13.17 20.47 -8.43
N GLY A 257 -12.53 20.17 -7.30
CA GLY A 257 -13.22 19.69 -6.10
C GLY A 257 -12.41 18.75 -5.23
N TYR A 258 -13.06 17.72 -4.69
CA TYR A 258 -12.42 16.69 -3.86
C TYR A 258 -12.72 15.26 -4.34
N LEU A 259 -11.84 14.33 -4.01
CA LEU A 259 -12.08 12.89 -4.10
C LEU A 259 -11.99 12.28 -2.71
N LEU A 260 -12.97 11.46 -2.35
CA LEU A 260 -13.00 10.69 -1.12
C LEU A 260 -12.87 9.21 -1.49
N GLN A 261 -11.99 8.48 -0.83
CA GLN A 261 -11.87 7.02 -0.93
C GLN A 261 -12.21 6.38 0.41
N GLY A 262 -12.81 5.20 0.37
CA GLY A 262 -12.88 4.35 1.55
C GLY A 262 -13.47 2.98 1.23
N ASN A 263 -13.93 2.32 2.29
CA ASN A 263 -14.67 1.08 2.21
C ASN A 263 -16.08 1.21 2.77
N TYR A 264 -17.00 0.39 2.29
CA TYR A 264 -18.32 0.22 2.87
C TYR A 264 -18.74 -1.25 2.74
N LYS A 265 -19.70 -1.71 3.54
CA LYS A 265 -20.24 -3.07 3.44
C LYS A 265 -21.51 -3.10 2.61
N LYS A 266 -21.44 -3.77 1.46
CA LYS A 266 -22.61 -4.12 0.63
C LYS A 266 -22.99 -5.56 0.91
N ASN A 267 -24.18 -5.80 1.45
CA ASN A 267 -24.63 -7.15 1.88
C ASN A 267 -23.63 -7.87 2.82
N GLY A 268 -22.92 -7.12 3.66
CA GLY A 268 -21.93 -7.66 4.60
C GLY A 268 -20.52 -7.84 4.03
N ILE A 269 -20.31 -7.61 2.73
CA ILE A 269 -19.02 -7.75 2.04
C ILE A 269 -18.37 -6.37 1.90
N SER A 270 -17.08 -6.25 2.24
CA SER A 270 -16.32 -4.99 2.08
C SER A 270 -16.11 -4.67 0.61
N GLN A 271 -16.39 -3.43 0.24
CA GLN A 271 -16.30 -2.90 -1.12
C GLN A 271 -15.59 -1.55 -1.09
N ILE A 272 -14.79 -1.23 -2.11
CA ILE A 272 -14.12 0.07 -2.22
C ILE A 272 -15.12 1.08 -2.78
N TYR A 273 -15.11 2.31 -2.28
CA TYR A 273 -15.84 3.40 -2.91
C TYR A 273 -14.95 4.60 -3.19
N PHE A 274 -15.36 5.36 -4.20
CA PHE A 274 -14.92 6.71 -4.47
C PHE A 274 -16.12 7.66 -4.54
N ILE A 275 -15.99 8.85 -3.95
CA ILE A 275 -16.95 9.94 -4.12
C ILE A 275 -16.20 11.14 -4.69
N ARG A 276 -16.59 11.61 -5.86
CA ARG A 276 -16.12 12.87 -6.43
C ARG A 276 -17.11 13.97 -6.09
N THR A 277 -16.59 15.10 -5.66
CA THR A 277 -17.39 16.26 -5.28
C THR A 277 -16.88 17.53 -5.94
N ASP A 278 -17.71 18.57 -6.01
CA ASP A 278 -17.24 19.93 -6.29
C ASP A 278 -16.54 20.55 -5.06
N LYS A 279 -16.03 21.78 -5.17
CA LYS A 279 -15.39 22.50 -4.06
C LYS A 279 -16.33 22.89 -2.90
N ALA A 280 -17.64 22.77 -3.11
CA ALA A 280 -18.67 22.98 -2.09
C ALA A 280 -19.13 21.64 -1.45
N GLY A 281 -18.51 20.51 -1.82
CA GLY A 281 -18.84 19.18 -1.33
C GLY A 281 -20.16 18.63 -1.88
N ASN A 282 -20.64 19.11 -3.02
CA ASN A 282 -21.76 18.46 -3.70
C ASN A 282 -21.25 17.28 -4.51
N VAL A 283 -21.96 16.15 -4.48
CA VAL A 283 -21.58 14.93 -5.22
C VAL A 283 -21.70 15.19 -6.72
N LEU A 284 -20.62 14.92 -7.45
CA LEU A 284 -20.58 14.89 -8.91
C LEU A 284 -20.86 13.46 -9.40
N TRP A 285 -20.14 12.50 -8.84
CA TRP A 285 -20.38 11.06 -9.02
C TRP A 285 -19.88 10.28 -7.79
N ALA A 286 -20.35 9.04 -7.67
CA ALA A 286 -19.80 8.07 -6.75
C ALA A 286 -19.72 6.71 -7.44
N LYS A 287 -18.66 5.96 -7.14
CA LYS A 287 -18.33 4.70 -7.78
C LYS A 287 -17.91 3.68 -6.74
N GLU A 288 -18.23 2.42 -6.99
CA GLU A 288 -17.66 1.28 -6.25
C GLU A 288 -16.65 0.55 -7.12
N VAL A 289 -15.61 0.01 -6.49
CA VAL A 289 -14.46 -0.58 -7.18
C VAL A 289 -14.08 -1.92 -6.58
N GLY A 290 -13.85 -2.91 -7.44
CA GLY A 290 -13.48 -4.26 -7.04
C GLY A 290 -14.38 -5.32 -7.64
N THR A 291 -14.29 -6.53 -7.11
CA THR A 291 -15.13 -7.66 -7.54
C THR A 291 -16.41 -7.71 -6.70
N PRO A 292 -17.34 -8.65 -6.96
CA PRO A 292 -18.42 -8.92 -6.02
C PRO A 292 -17.98 -9.51 -4.66
N ALA A 293 -16.69 -9.81 -4.47
CA ALA A 293 -16.13 -10.40 -3.25
C ALA A 293 -15.53 -9.32 -2.33
N GLU A 294 -14.65 -9.67 -1.38
CA GLU A 294 -14.07 -8.67 -0.48
C GLU A 294 -13.00 -7.83 -1.17
N ASP A 295 -13.16 -6.52 -1.10
CA ASP A 295 -12.20 -5.54 -1.59
C ASP A 295 -11.88 -4.50 -0.51
N SER A 296 -10.63 -4.01 -0.50
CA SER A 296 -10.21 -2.92 0.38
C SER A 296 -9.26 -1.94 -0.30
N GLY A 297 -9.63 -0.66 -0.26
CA GLY A 297 -8.81 0.43 -0.75
C GLY A 297 -7.83 0.85 0.32
N SER A 298 -6.55 0.95 -0.03
CA SER A 298 -5.49 1.29 0.92
C SER A 298 -5.05 2.75 0.79
N SER A 299 -4.83 3.24 -0.43
CA SER A 299 -4.41 4.62 -0.68
C SER A 299 -4.78 5.05 -2.11
N CYS A 300 -4.82 6.36 -2.34
CA CYS A 300 -4.85 6.93 -3.68
C CYS A 300 -4.09 8.26 -3.74
N ILE A 301 -3.60 8.61 -4.92
CA ILE A 301 -2.87 9.85 -5.21
C ILE A 301 -3.40 10.48 -6.50
N PHE A 302 -3.14 11.78 -6.66
CA PHE A 302 -3.44 12.52 -7.89
C PHE A 302 -2.14 13.07 -8.49
N ASP A 303 -1.86 12.74 -9.75
CA ASP A 303 -0.60 13.14 -10.42
C ASP A 303 -0.72 14.46 -11.23
N GLY A 304 -1.90 15.08 -11.24
CA GLY A 304 -2.21 16.23 -12.09
C GLY A 304 -3.10 15.90 -13.29
N ASN A 305 -3.19 14.63 -13.67
CA ASN A 305 -3.95 14.15 -14.83
C ASN A 305 -4.97 13.05 -14.46
N ALA A 306 -4.57 12.09 -13.63
CA ALA A 306 -5.37 10.95 -13.21
C ALA A 306 -5.19 10.64 -11.72
N ILE A 307 -6.16 9.92 -11.18
CA ILE A 307 -6.07 9.36 -9.83
C ILE A 307 -5.49 7.95 -9.95
N TYR A 308 -4.46 7.66 -9.16
CA TYR A 308 -3.92 6.31 -9.02
C TYR A 308 -4.30 5.78 -7.64
N PHE A 309 -4.71 4.52 -7.54
CA PHE A 309 -5.11 3.93 -6.26
C PHE A 309 -4.57 2.52 -6.12
N THR A 310 -4.46 2.07 -4.87
CA THR A 310 -4.06 0.71 -4.53
C THR A 310 -4.93 0.12 -3.43
N GLY A 311 -4.91 -1.19 -3.31
CA GLY A 311 -5.68 -1.96 -2.37
C GLY A 311 -5.45 -3.45 -2.52
N TRP A 312 -6.42 -4.23 -2.07
CA TRP A 312 -6.52 -5.64 -2.40
C TRP A 312 -7.94 -5.99 -2.82
N THR A 313 -8.05 -7.02 -3.65
CA THR A 313 -9.30 -7.58 -4.17
C THR A 313 -9.31 -9.09 -3.96
N GLN A 314 -10.47 -9.71 -3.83
CA GLN A 314 -10.63 -11.16 -3.72
C GLN A 314 -11.36 -11.72 -4.95
N ASP A 315 -11.13 -13.00 -5.25
CA ASP A 315 -11.83 -13.75 -6.31
C ASP A 315 -11.65 -13.14 -7.71
N PHE A 316 -10.53 -12.47 -7.97
CA PHE A 316 -10.24 -11.93 -9.30
C PHE A 316 -9.94 -13.05 -10.32
N ASP A 317 -9.24 -14.12 -9.91
CA ASP A 317 -8.70 -15.16 -10.78
C ASP A 317 -9.26 -16.58 -10.50
N SER A 318 -10.48 -16.68 -9.95
CA SER A 318 -11.19 -17.91 -9.56
C SER A 318 -10.62 -18.66 -8.33
N GLY A 319 -9.64 -18.10 -7.64
CA GLY A 319 -9.23 -18.51 -6.29
C GLY A 319 -9.76 -17.58 -5.20
N SER A 320 -10.02 -18.12 -4.00
CA SER A 320 -10.37 -17.34 -2.80
C SER A 320 -9.23 -16.49 -2.24
N ASN A 321 -8.23 -16.17 -3.05
CA ASN A 321 -7.01 -15.47 -2.65
C ASN A 321 -7.21 -13.95 -2.75
N LYS A 322 -6.38 -13.21 -2.00
CA LYS A 322 -6.34 -11.76 -2.06
C LYS A 322 -5.22 -11.33 -3.00
N ASP A 323 -5.56 -10.54 -4.00
CA ASP A 323 -4.64 -10.00 -4.98
C ASP A 323 -4.41 -8.51 -4.74
N ILE A 324 -3.24 -8.00 -5.14
CA ILE A 324 -2.95 -6.57 -5.09
C ILE A 324 -3.81 -5.90 -6.16
N LEU A 325 -4.59 -4.90 -5.74
CA LEU A 325 -5.32 -4.03 -6.64
C LEU A 325 -4.47 -2.77 -6.88
N PHE A 326 -4.20 -2.45 -8.13
CA PHE A 326 -3.66 -1.16 -8.56
C PHE A 326 -4.50 -0.65 -9.71
N GLY A 327 -4.94 0.59 -9.66
CA GLY A 327 -5.83 1.14 -10.67
C GLY A 327 -5.62 2.62 -10.92
N LYS A 328 -6.14 3.06 -12.07
CA LYS A 328 -6.08 4.44 -12.55
C LYS A 328 -7.48 4.91 -12.94
N ILE A 329 -7.89 6.07 -12.43
CA ILE A 329 -9.16 6.72 -12.75
C ILE A 329 -8.86 8.04 -13.48
N PRO A 330 -9.21 8.18 -14.78
CA PRO A 330 -9.10 9.44 -15.50
C PRO A 330 -10.01 10.52 -14.89
N LEU A 331 -9.56 11.78 -14.90
CA LEU A 331 -10.35 12.90 -14.38
C LEU A 331 -11.51 13.35 -15.28
N ASP A 332 -11.48 13.00 -16.57
CA ASP A 332 -12.47 13.45 -17.55
C ASP A 332 -13.79 12.64 -17.49
N GLU A 333 -13.91 11.73 -16.53
CA GLU A 333 -15.08 10.87 -16.30
C GLU A 333 -15.45 10.04 -17.54
N SER A 334 -14.57 9.98 -18.55
CA SER A 334 -14.73 9.10 -19.69
C SER A 334 -14.54 7.68 -19.15
N ASN A 335 -15.66 7.06 -18.78
CA ASN A 335 -15.70 5.64 -18.53
C ASN A 335 -15.48 4.97 -19.89
N GLN A 336 -14.22 4.88 -20.33
CA GLN A 336 -13.87 4.45 -21.68
C GLN A 336 -14.15 2.95 -21.90
N ASN A 337 -14.53 2.23 -20.85
CA ASN A 337 -15.02 0.88 -20.95
C ASN A 337 -16.30 0.70 -20.08
N PRO A 338 -17.51 0.80 -20.65
CA PRO A 338 -18.76 0.54 -19.94
C PRO A 338 -18.89 -0.93 -19.48
N ASP A 339 -18.04 -1.83 -19.95
CA ASP A 339 -18.00 -3.25 -19.57
C ASP A 339 -16.98 -3.55 -18.45
N CYS A 340 -16.34 -2.53 -17.87
CA CYS A 340 -15.46 -2.71 -16.70
C CYS A 340 -16.31 -2.95 -15.45
N PHE A 341 -16.58 -4.22 -15.15
CA PHE A 341 -17.34 -4.65 -13.97
C PHE A 341 -16.68 -4.28 -12.64
N LEU A 342 -15.40 -3.88 -12.66
CA LEU A 342 -14.67 -3.42 -11.49
C LEU A 342 -14.97 -1.96 -11.15
N PHE A 343 -15.82 -1.25 -11.89
CA PHE A 343 -16.09 0.17 -11.69
C PHE A 343 -17.58 0.50 -11.91
N GLU A 344 -18.39 0.28 -10.88
CA GLU A 344 -19.84 0.43 -10.95
C GLU A 344 -20.34 1.75 -10.34
N ASP A 345 -21.51 2.22 -10.79
CA ASP A 345 -22.16 3.39 -10.21
C ASP A 345 -22.64 3.13 -8.78
N LEU A 346 -22.26 4.02 -7.86
CA LEU A 346 -22.68 3.95 -6.47
C LEU A 346 -23.65 5.09 -6.15
N THR A 347 -24.81 4.74 -5.58
CA THR A 347 -25.75 5.74 -5.09
C THR A 347 -25.33 6.24 -3.71
N VAL A 348 -25.13 7.55 -3.58
CA VAL A 348 -24.80 8.22 -2.32
C VAL A 348 -25.79 9.35 -2.07
N THR A 349 -26.28 9.47 -0.84
CA THR A 349 -27.13 10.60 -0.42
C THR A 349 -26.29 11.61 0.34
N MET A 350 -26.25 12.84 -0.15
CA MET A 350 -25.57 13.95 0.52
C MET A 350 -26.56 14.77 1.36
N SER A 351 -26.12 15.17 2.56
CA SER A 351 -26.83 16.11 3.42
C SER A 351 -25.88 17.15 4.02
N PHE A 352 -26.41 18.34 4.31
CA PHE A 352 -25.66 19.40 4.98
C PHE A 352 -25.52 19.08 6.47
N ILE A 353 -24.30 19.23 7.00
CA ILE A 353 -24.10 19.19 8.44
C ILE A 353 -24.46 20.58 8.98
N GLN A 354 -25.61 20.68 9.65
CA GLN A 354 -26.13 21.94 10.19
C GLN A 354 -25.53 22.35 11.54
N SER A 355 -24.64 21.53 12.10
CA SER A 355 -24.07 21.82 13.41
C SER A 355 -23.10 23.00 13.35
N THR A 356 -23.29 23.96 14.26
CA THR A 356 -22.32 25.02 14.56
C THR A 356 -21.35 24.61 15.67
N TYR A 357 -21.36 23.34 16.09
CA TYR A 357 -20.52 22.90 17.19
C TYR A 357 -19.08 22.73 16.73
N ASP A 358 -18.28 23.67 17.20
CA ASP A 358 -16.83 23.67 17.23
C ASP A 358 -16.46 24.35 18.55
N GLN A 359 -15.82 23.62 19.45
CA GLN A 359 -15.39 24.15 20.75
C GLN A 359 -13.93 23.81 21.04
N PRO A 360 -13.20 24.72 21.73
CA PRO A 360 -11.90 24.41 22.29
C PRO A 360 -11.96 23.22 23.24
N ALA A 361 -11.01 22.29 23.14
CA ALA A 361 -10.84 21.21 24.10
C ALA A 361 -9.94 21.62 25.27
N ALA A 362 -10.26 21.15 26.50
CA ALA A 362 -9.42 21.33 27.69
C ALA A 362 -8.30 20.26 27.73
N LEU A 363 -7.12 20.62 28.24
CA LEU A 363 -5.88 19.83 28.05
C LEU A 363 -5.11 19.68 29.36
N VAL A 364 -4.54 18.48 29.57
CA VAL A 364 -3.56 18.23 30.64
C VAL A 364 -2.34 17.57 30.01
N ASN A 365 -1.23 18.31 29.96
CA ASN A 365 0.06 17.75 29.55
C ASN A 365 0.61 16.87 30.67
N ASN A 366 0.91 15.60 30.38
CA ASN A 366 1.48 14.67 31.35
C ASN A 366 2.74 13.98 30.78
N ASN A 367 3.90 14.55 31.10
CA ASN A 367 5.25 14.15 30.67
C ASN A 367 5.77 12.85 31.29
N ASN A 368 5.23 11.69 30.89
CA ASN A 368 5.86 10.41 31.21
C ASN A 368 6.82 9.97 30.10
N VAL A 369 8.03 9.57 30.51
CA VAL A 369 9.10 9.09 29.63
C VAL A 369 8.91 7.60 29.36
N TYR A 370 8.80 7.22 28.09
CA TYR A 370 8.89 5.82 27.66
C TYR A 370 10.29 5.58 27.09
N ASN A 371 11.01 4.65 27.71
CA ASN A 371 12.32 4.22 27.21
C ASN A 371 12.11 3.13 26.14
N TRP A 372 12.26 3.53 24.88
CA TRP A 372 12.17 2.62 23.72
C TRP A 372 13.51 1.92 23.51
N ASN A 373 13.51 0.59 23.41
CA ASN A 373 14.72 -0.17 23.09
C ASN A 373 15.00 -0.10 21.59
N THR A 374 16.23 0.26 21.20
CA THR A 374 16.69 0.29 19.81
C THR A 374 17.51 -0.95 19.48
N ALA A 375 17.18 -1.64 18.39
CA ALA A 375 18.00 -2.73 17.82
C ALA A 375 18.20 -2.55 16.31
N ASN A 376 19.30 -3.09 15.78
CA ASN A 376 19.58 -3.13 14.34
C ASN A 376 18.87 -4.34 13.71
N VAL A 377 18.33 -4.16 12.51
CA VAL A 377 17.60 -5.20 11.75
C VAL A 377 18.59 -6.01 10.90
N PRO A 378 18.47 -7.36 10.83
CA PRO A 378 19.23 -8.17 9.87
C PRO A 378 18.66 -8.03 8.46
N GLU A 379 19.52 -7.82 7.47
CA GLU A 379 19.15 -7.83 6.05
C GLU A 379 19.07 -9.28 5.54
N GLU A 380 17.92 -9.67 4.98
CA GLU A 380 17.78 -10.92 4.23
C GLU A 380 17.50 -10.64 2.75
N THR A 381 18.38 -11.10 1.86
CA THR A 381 18.21 -10.98 0.41
C THR A 381 17.44 -12.18 -0.12
N PHE A 382 16.22 -11.95 -0.60
CA PHE A 382 15.46 -12.93 -1.38
C PHE A 382 15.51 -12.57 -2.87
N SER A 383 15.77 -13.55 -3.72
CA SER A 383 15.71 -13.43 -5.19
C SER A 383 14.37 -13.98 -5.68
N ASP A 384 13.32 -13.17 -5.73
CA ASP A 384 12.05 -13.60 -6.33
C ASP A 384 11.14 -12.40 -6.70
N PRO A 385 11.12 -11.95 -7.97
CA PRO A 385 10.04 -11.10 -8.45
C PRO A 385 8.86 -11.96 -8.89
N THR A 386 7.72 -11.86 -8.20
CA THR A 386 6.44 -12.39 -8.67
C THR A 386 5.52 -11.21 -8.95
N THR A 387 5.46 -10.81 -10.22
CA THR A 387 4.49 -9.81 -10.67
C THR A 387 3.31 -10.52 -11.32
N LEU A 388 2.13 -10.38 -10.72
CA LEU A 388 0.84 -10.62 -11.38
C LEU A 388 0.12 -9.27 -11.40
N ILE A 389 -0.06 -8.71 -12.60
CA ILE A 389 -0.91 -7.54 -12.83
C ILE A 389 -1.83 -7.92 -13.97
N ALA A 390 -3.13 -7.91 -13.72
CA ALA A 390 -4.15 -8.19 -14.71
C ALA A 390 -5.16 -7.03 -14.74
N GLY A 391 -5.42 -6.49 -15.93
CA GLY A 391 -6.37 -5.40 -16.18
C GLY A 391 -7.24 -5.70 -17.40
N CYS A 392 -8.49 -5.23 -17.34
CA CYS A 392 -9.60 -5.58 -18.23
C CYS A 392 -9.39 -5.17 -19.69
N GLU A 393 -9.71 -6.10 -20.61
CA GLU A 393 -9.64 -5.93 -22.06
C GLU A 393 -10.69 -4.94 -22.62
N CYS A 394 -10.34 -4.24 -23.70
CA CYS A 394 -11.22 -3.34 -24.43
C CYS A 394 -11.70 -4.04 -25.72
N PRO A 395 -12.98 -3.91 -26.13
CA PRO A 395 -13.48 -4.56 -27.34
C PRO A 395 -12.81 -3.99 -28.59
N ASP A 396 -12.31 -4.88 -29.44
CA ASP A 396 -11.70 -4.58 -30.73
C ASP A 396 -12.53 -3.59 -31.55
N THR A 397 -12.12 -2.32 -31.64
CA THR A 397 -12.19 -1.49 -32.86
C THR A 397 -11.57 -0.11 -32.63
N GLU A 398 -10.45 0.12 -33.34
CA GLU A 398 -9.75 1.38 -33.62
C GLU A 398 -8.73 1.90 -32.59
N GLU A 399 -7.46 1.78 -33.00
CA GLU A 399 -6.30 2.62 -32.69
C GLU A 399 -6.05 3.00 -31.21
N CYS A 400 -5.81 1.99 -30.37
CA CYS A 400 -5.02 2.17 -29.15
C CYS A 400 -3.55 1.81 -29.41
N GLN A 401 -2.63 2.71 -29.03
CA GLN A 401 -1.20 2.42 -28.92
C GLN A 401 -1.04 1.31 -27.85
N THR A 402 -0.36 0.23 -28.20
CA THR A 402 -0.61 -1.14 -27.71
C THR A 402 0.00 -1.51 -26.35
N THR A 403 -0.84 -2.02 -25.44
CA THR A 403 -0.50 -2.97 -24.35
C THR A 403 -1.22 -4.29 -24.65
N PHE A 404 -0.58 -5.44 -24.46
CA PHE A 404 -1.16 -6.77 -24.75
C PHE A 404 -1.01 -7.73 -23.55
N VAL A 405 -1.93 -8.69 -23.41
CA VAL A 405 -1.79 -9.88 -22.55
C VAL A 405 -2.14 -11.10 -23.41
N LYS A 406 -1.28 -12.13 -23.41
CA LYS A 406 -1.47 -13.34 -24.22
C LYS A 406 -1.24 -14.57 -23.35
N THR A 407 -2.13 -15.54 -23.44
CA THR A 407 -1.84 -16.90 -22.99
C THR A 407 -1.06 -17.60 -24.09
N LEU A 408 0.08 -18.19 -23.71
CA LEU A 408 0.92 -18.96 -24.60
C LEU A 408 0.75 -20.43 -24.25
N GLY A 409 0.28 -21.23 -25.21
CA GLY A 409 0.23 -22.67 -25.04
C GLY A 409 -0.86 -23.39 -25.82
N GLN A 410 -0.85 -24.72 -25.74
CA GLN A 410 -1.92 -25.59 -26.25
C GLN A 410 -2.64 -26.29 -25.10
N ALA A 411 -3.72 -27.04 -25.40
CA ALA A 411 -4.42 -27.82 -24.39
C ALA A 411 -3.49 -28.86 -23.73
N GLY A 412 -3.15 -28.64 -22.46
CA GLY A 412 -2.26 -29.49 -21.65
C GLY A 412 -1.67 -28.72 -20.46
N PRO A 413 -0.97 -29.39 -19.52
CA PRO A 413 -0.29 -28.72 -18.42
C PRO A 413 0.98 -28.04 -18.93
N GLU A 414 0.91 -26.72 -19.10
CA GLU A 414 2.04 -25.85 -19.44
C GLU A 414 2.17 -24.77 -18.35
N GLU A 415 3.39 -24.47 -17.93
CA GLU A 415 3.67 -23.48 -16.89
C GLU A 415 4.88 -22.64 -17.32
N GLY A 416 4.74 -21.31 -17.33
CA GLY A 416 5.85 -20.38 -17.45
C GLY A 416 6.34 -19.99 -16.05
N ARG A 417 7.63 -20.16 -15.79
CA ARG A 417 8.23 -19.94 -14.45
C ARG A 417 9.22 -18.80 -14.41
N ARG A 418 9.89 -18.53 -15.54
CA ARG A 418 10.86 -17.45 -15.64
C ARG A 418 10.65 -16.70 -16.94
N LEU A 419 10.68 -15.38 -16.86
CA LEU A 419 10.69 -14.47 -18.01
C LEU A 419 11.88 -13.52 -17.86
N ILE A 420 12.66 -13.36 -18.92
CA ILE A 420 13.73 -12.37 -18.98
C ILE A 420 13.61 -11.54 -20.27
N ALA A 421 14.05 -10.28 -20.21
CA ALA A 421 14.12 -9.44 -21.40
C ALA A 421 15.19 -9.96 -22.36
N GLU A 422 14.86 -9.99 -23.66
CA GLU A 422 15.80 -10.29 -24.73
C GLU A 422 16.36 -8.96 -25.29
N PRO A 423 17.69 -8.82 -25.46
CA PRO A 423 18.33 -7.56 -25.86
C PRO A 423 17.85 -6.96 -27.20
N GLY A 424 17.29 -7.76 -28.11
CA GLY A 424 16.65 -7.36 -29.34
C GLY A 424 15.22 -6.80 -29.18
N GLY A 425 14.71 -6.66 -27.95
CA GLY A 425 13.40 -6.06 -27.65
C GLY A 425 12.28 -7.08 -27.50
N GLY A 426 12.59 -8.38 -27.43
CA GLY A 426 11.64 -9.45 -27.13
C GLY A 426 11.74 -9.97 -25.69
N PHE A 427 11.22 -11.16 -25.45
CA PHE A 427 11.29 -11.84 -24.15
C PHE A 427 11.61 -13.33 -24.30
N LEU A 428 12.41 -13.87 -23.38
CA LEU A 428 12.66 -15.30 -23.27
C LEU A 428 11.95 -15.88 -22.05
N LEU A 429 11.10 -16.86 -22.28
CA LEU A 429 10.34 -17.57 -21.27
C LEU A 429 10.90 -18.98 -21.07
N GLY A 430 11.07 -19.37 -19.80
CA GLY A 430 11.44 -20.71 -19.36
C GLY A 430 10.35 -21.33 -18.49
N GLY A 431 10.10 -22.62 -18.67
CA GLY A 431 9.08 -23.34 -17.91
C GLY A 431 9.02 -24.83 -18.23
N ASN A 432 7.83 -25.39 -18.29
CA ASN A 432 7.59 -26.76 -18.74
C ASN A 432 6.32 -26.91 -19.59
N LYS A 433 6.34 -27.94 -20.43
CA LYS A 433 5.23 -28.42 -21.24
C LYS A 433 5.07 -29.91 -21.02
N GLY A 434 4.01 -30.31 -20.33
CA GLY A 434 3.90 -31.66 -19.81
C GLY A 434 5.03 -31.96 -18.84
N ASP A 435 5.76 -33.03 -19.12
CA ASP A 435 6.90 -33.49 -18.33
C ASP A 435 8.26 -32.99 -18.89
N SER A 436 8.27 -32.08 -19.87
CA SER A 436 9.48 -31.62 -20.57
C SER A 436 9.74 -30.13 -20.32
N SER A 437 11.01 -29.75 -20.32
CA SER A 437 11.45 -28.37 -20.17
C SER A 437 11.03 -27.54 -21.39
N LEU A 438 10.56 -26.31 -21.18
CA LEU A 438 10.03 -25.41 -22.22
C LEU A 438 10.85 -24.12 -22.29
N LEU A 439 11.25 -23.72 -23.51
CA LEU A 439 11.78 -22.39 -23.84
C LEU A 439 10.92 -21.75 -24.93
N VAL A 440 10.59 -20.47 -24.75
CA VAL A 440 9.84 -19.68 -25.75
C VAL A 440 10.54 -18.34 -25.95
N LEU A 441 10.75 -17.94 -27.21
CA LEU A 441 11.09 -16.56 -27.55
C LEU A 441 9.82 -15.84 -28.00
N LEU A 442 9.60 -14.66 -27.44
CA LEU A 442 8.51 -13.76 -27.74
C LEU A 442 9.07 -12.49 -28.39
N ASP A 443 8.31 -11.89 -29.31
CA ASP A 443 8.61 -10.53 -29.79
C ASP A 443 8.20 -9.48 -28.74
N GLY A 444 8.51 -8.20 -29.00
CA GLY A 444 8.14 -7.09 -28.11
C GLY A 444 6.63 -6.87 -27.97
N GLU A 445 5.82 -7.55 -28.78
CA GLU A 445 4.36 -7.58 -28.73
C GLU A 445 3.83 -8.89 -28.10
N GLY A 446 4.70 -9.74 -27.57
CA GLY A 446 4.36 -11.00 -26.90
C GLY A 446 3.89 -12.13 -27.81
N HIS A 447 4.06 -12.02 -29.13
CA HIS A 447 3.80 -13.15 -30.02
C HIS A 447 4.94 -14.17 -29.95
N PRO A 448 4.66 -15.49 -29.98
CA PRO A 448 5.70 -16.50 -30.04
C PRO A 448 6.45 -16.43 -31.36
N VAL A 449 7.73 -16.07 -31.30
CA VAL A 449 8.68 -16.17 -32.41
C VAL A 449 9.02 -17.64 -32.62
N TRP A 450 9.32 -18.35 -31.53
CA TRP A 450 9.50 -19.80 -31.54
C TRP A 450 9.31 -20.44 -30.17
N GLU A 451 9.03 -21.74 -30.18
CA GLU A 451 8.94 -22.61 -29.00
C GLU A 451 9.89 -23.80 -29.14
N ARG A 452 10.54 -24.20 -28.05
CA ARG A 452 11.40 -25.39 -27.97
C ARG A 452 11.09 -26.15 -26.69
N THR A 453 10.99 -27.47 -26.83
CA THR A 453 11.02 -28.38 -25.68
C THR A 453 12.26 -29.24 -25.73
N PHE A 454 12.78 -29.58 -24.56
CA PHE A 454 13.82 -30.59 -24.42
C PHE A 454 13.52 -31.47 -23.23
N LYS A 455 13.96 -32.72 -23.35
CA LYS A 455 13.82 -33.76 -22.32
C LYS A 455 15.20 -34.16 -21.88
N VAL A 456 15.58 -33.76 -20.68
CA VAL A 456 16.90 -34.01 -20.10
C VAL A 456 16.94 -35.38 -19.41
N THR A 457 15.92 -35.70 -18.62
CA THR A 457 15.85 -36.95 -17.85
C THR A 457 14.70 -37.83 -18.33
N PRO A 458 14.98 -39.07 -18.80
CA PRO A 458 13.94 -40.00 -19.22
C PRO A 458 12.92 -40.28 -18.10
N ASN A 459 11.63 -40.17 -18.42
CA ASN A 459 10.50 -40.48 -17.53
C ASN A 459 10.40 -39.64 -16.24
N ALA A 460 11.10 -38.51 -16.15
CA ALA A 460 11.00 -37.56 -15.03
C ALA A 460 10.31 -36.28 -15.49
N GLY A 461 9.45 -35.68 -14.66
CA GLY A 461 8.97 -34.32 -14.92
C GLY A 461 10.14 -33.35 -14.83
N GLU A 462 10.21 -32.34 -15.69
CA GLU A 462 11.28 -31.36 -15.63
C GLU A 462 10.83 -30.00 -16.10
N ARG A 463 11.53 -28.98 -15.60
CA ARG A 463 11.16 -27.59 -15.77
C ARG A 463 12.36 -26.69 -15.64
N ILE A 464 12.35 -25.60 -16.40
CA ILE A 464 13.30 -24.51 -16.24
C ILE A 464 12.83 -23.63 -15.09
N VAL A 465 13.75 -23.28 -14.20
CA VAL A 465 13.46 -22.44 -13.03
C VAL A 465 14.16 -21.08 -13.09
N ASP A 466 15.25 -20.97 -13.83
CA ASP A 466 15.92 -19.69 -14.04
C ASP A 466 16.59 -19.60 -15.41
N LEU A 467 16.73 -18.36 -15.89
CA LEU A 467 17.29 -17.99 -17.17
C LEU A 467 18.15 -16.72 -17.00
N TYR A 468 19.27 -16.68 -17.71
CA TYR A 468 20.21 -15.57 -17.70
C TYR A 468 20.88 -15.43 -19.07
N ILE A 469 21.03 -14.22 -19.59
CA ILE A 469 21.81 -13.96 -20.81
C ILE A 469 23.22 -13.54 -20.38
N ASP A 470 24.23 -14.27 -20.83
CA ASP A 470 25.63 -13.96 -20.52
C ASP A 470 26.18 -12.81 -21.38
N SER A 471 27.37 -12.33 -21.03
CA SER A 471 28.05 -11.25 -21.74
C SER A 471 28.33 -11.55 -23.23
N GLU A 472 28.38 -12.83 -23.60
CA GLU A 472 28.55 -13.31 -24.98
C GLU A 472 27.21 -13.42 -25.75
N GLN A 473 26.10 -13.02 -25.15
CA GLN A 473 24.74 -13.08 -25.72
C GLN A 473 24.19 -14.50 -25.90
N PHE A 474 24.64 -15.45 -25.08
CA PHE A 474 24.06 -16.79 -25.00
C PHE A 474 23.13 -16.93 -23.79
N LEU A 475 22.11 -17.77 -23.93
CA LEU A 475 21.16 -18.05 -22.87
C LEU A 475 21.70 -19.16 -21.96
N LEU A 476 22.01 -18.82 -20.72
CA LEU A 476 22.20 -19.76 -19.64
C LEU A 476 20.86 -20.08 -18.97
N GLY A 477 20.70 -21.32 -18.53
CA GLY A 477 19.51 -21.68 -17.75
C GLY A 477 19.77 -22.83 -16.80
N VAL A 478 18.89 -22.92 -15.81
CA VAL A 478 18.85 -23.99 -14.82
C VAL A 478 17.48 -24.62 -14.83
N GLY A 479 17.44 -25.95 -14.76
CA GLY A 479 16.20 -26.68 -14.58
C GLY A 479 16.30 -27.79 -13.55
N ILE A 480 15.14 -28.18 -13.06
CA ILE A 480 14.95 -29.19 -12.02
C ILE A 480 14.21 -30.37 -12.63
N THR A 481 14.56 -31.58 -12.22
CA THR A 481 13.88 -32.83 -12.57
C THR A 481 13.18 -33.40 -11.34
N ASP A 482 11.88 -33.69 -11.47
CA ASP A 482 11.03 -34.36 -10.48
C ASP A 482 11.29 -35.88 -10.46
N GLY A 483 11.47 -36.45 -9.28
CA GLY A 483 11.68 -37.89 -9.09
C GLY A 483 12.11 -38.25 -7.67
N PRO A 484 12.31 -39.55 -7.35
CA PRO A 484 12.73 -40.02 -6.03
C PRO A 484 14.13 -39.51 -5.60
N GLN A 485 14.91 -38.97 -6.54
CA GLN A 485 16.07 -38.13 -6.28
C GLN A 485 15.90 -36.85 -7.08
N PHE A 486 15.82 -35.70 -6.39
CA PHE A 486 15.78 -34.39 -7.06
C PHE A 486 17.08 -34.18 -7.83
N GLY A 487 16.95 -33.95 -9.13
CA GLY A 487 18.06 -33.66 -10.02
C GLY A 487 18.00 -32.22 -10.52
N THR A 488 19.15 -31.69 -10.91
CA THR A 488 19.28 -30.36 -11.50
C THR A 488 20.17 -30.44 -12.73
N PHE A 489 19.83 -29.69 -13.76
CA PHE A 489 20.67 -29.50 -14.93
C PHE A 489 20.88 -28.02 -15.21
N THR A 490 22.00 -27.72 -15.84
CA THR A 490 22.34 -26.39 -16.34
C THR A 490 22.62 -26.48 -17.83
N PHE A 491 22.34 -25.43 -18.58
CA PHE A 491 22.60 -25.41 -20.02
C PHE A 491 23.07 -24.04 -20.50
N LYS A 492 23.73 -24.03 -21.65
CA LYS A 492 24.01 -22.84 -22.46
C LYS A 492 23.43 -23.06 -23.86
N TYR A 493 22.59 -22.13 -24.30
CA TYR A 493 21.80 -22.20 -25.51
C TYR A 493 22.04 -20.95 -26.36
N ASP A 494 22.43 -21.16 -27.61
CA ASP A 494 22.42 -20.13 -28.64
C ASP A 494 20.98 -20.00 -29.14
N TYR A 495 20.25 -19.07 -28.52
CA TYR A 495 18.84 -18.83 -28.79
C TYR A 495 18.59 -18.09 -30.11
N GLN A 496 19.63 -17.49 -30.69
CA GLN A 496 19.56 -16.83 -31.99
C GLN A 496 19.67 -17.84 -33.14
N ASN A 497 20.56 -18.84 -33.00
CA ASN A 497 20.75 -19.91 -34.00
C ASN A 497 20.02 -21.22 -33.63
N GLY A 498 19.33 -21.24 -32.50
CA GLY A 498 18.54 -22.37 -32.03
C GLY A 498 19.37 -23.59 -31.61
N THR A 499 20.61 -23.41 -31.17
CA THR A 499 21.58 -24.50 -30.92
C THR A 499 21.93 -24.64 -29.44
N LEU A 500 21.81 -25.85 -28.90
CA LEU A 500 22.28 -26.16 -27.54
C LEU A 500 23.81 -26.34 -27.54
N LEU A 501 24.52 -25.44 -26.88
CA LEU A 501 25.99 -25.45 -26.85
C LEU A 501 26.50 -26.49 -25.86
N TRP A 502 25.93 -26.54 -24.66
CA TRP A 502 26.17 -27.60 -23.70
C TRP A 502 25.00 -27.73 -22.72
N LEU A 503 24.88 -28.93 -22.15
CA LEU A 503 24.01 -29.23 -21.03
C LEU A 503 24.76 -30.10 -20.04
N LYS A 504 24.69 -29.77 -18.75
CA LYS A 504 25.36 -30.47 -17.66
C LYS A 504 24.36 -30.84 -16.59
N LEU A 505 24.34 -32.12 -16.24
CA LEU A 505 23.61 -32.63 -15.08
C LEU A 505 24.50 -32.50 -13.85
N ALA A 506 23.92 -32.05 -12.73
CA ALA A 506 24.61 -32.13 -11.45
C ALA A 506 24.70 -33.61 -11.05
N ASP A 507 25.89 -34.04 -10.60
CA ASP A 507 26.10 -35.42 -10.18
C ASP A 507 25.29 -35.72 -8.90
N PRO A 508 24.26 -36.58 -8.94
CA PRO A 508 23.44 -36.90 -7.78
C PRO A 508 24.24 -37.56 -6.65
N ALA A 509 25.39 -38.18 -6.96
CA ALA A 509 26.27 -38.79 -5.97
C ALA A 509 27.10 -37.77 -5.20
N VAL A 510 27.35 -36.58 -5.78
CA VAL A 510 28.09 -35.49 -5.16
C VAL A 510 27.15 -34.56 -4.39
N TYR A 511 25.92 -34.36 -4.89
CA TYR A 511 24.94 -33.44 -4.32
C TYR A 511 23.57 -34.10 -4.08
N PRO A 512 23.48 -35.15 -3.24
CA PRO A 512 22.19 -35.78 -2.94
C PRO A 512 21.33 -34.74 -2.21
N THR A 513 20.25 -34.27 -2.85
CA THR A 513 19.28 -33.25 -2.38
C THR A 513 19.60 -31.77 -2.62
N SER A 514 20.64 -31.39 -3.37
CA SER A 514 20.85 -29.97 -3.71
C SER A 514 20.09 -29.57 -4.97
N LEU A 515 19.32 -28.48 -4.87
CA LEU A 515 18.69 -27.81 -6.01
C LEU A 515 19.58 -26.63 -6.42
N LEU A 516 20.03 -26.61 -7.68
CA LEU A 516 20.49 -25.36 -8.28
C LEU A 516 19.24 -24.61 -8.71
N LEU A 517 19.06 -23.41 -8.16
CA LEU A 517 17.88 -22.59 -8.43
C LEU A 517 18.22 -21.39 -9.33
N THR A 518 19.50 -21.10 -9.52
CA THR A 518 19.96 -19.96 -10.30
C THR A 518 21.32 -20.23 -10.95
N ILE A 519 21.61 -19.49 -12.01
CA ILE A 519 22.90 -19.47 -12.70
C ILE A 519 23.28 -18.04 -13.03
N LEU A 520 24.56 -17.71 -12.85
CA LEU A 520 25.10 -16.39 -13.13
C LEU A 520 26.49 -16.50 -13.76
N GLU A 521 26.83 -15.54 -14.60
CA GLU A 521 28.16 -15.37 -15.13
C GLU A 521 29.07 -14.76 -14.06
N LYS A 522 30.22 -15.40 -13.79
CA LYS A 522 31.13 -14.97 -12.72
C LYS A 522 31.90 -13.69 -13.09
N ALA A 523 32.24 -13.54 -14.36
CA ALA A 523 32.88 -12.37 -14.97
C ALA A 523 32.64 -12.47 -16.48
N PRO A 524 32.65 -11.37 -17.25
CA PRO A 524 32.44 -11.42 -18.69
C PRO A 524 33.41 -12.39 -19.40
N GLY A 525 32.87 -13.34 -20.15
CA GLY A 525 33.58 -14.41 -20.88
C GLY A 525 33.82 -15.67 -20.04
#